data_AF-A0AAA9TQW0-F1
#
_entry.id   AF-A0AAA9TQW0-F1
#
_cell.length_a   1.000
_cell.length_b   1.000
_cell.length_c   1.000
_cell.angle_alpha   90.00
_cell.angle_beta   90.00
_cell.angle_gamma   90.00
#
_symmetry.space_group_name_H-M   'P 1'
#
loop_
_entity.id
_entity.type
_entity.pdbx_description
1 polymer ?
#
loop_
_entity_poly.entity_id
_entity_poly.type
_entity_poly.pdbx_seq_one_letter_code
_entity_poly.pdbx_strand_id
1 'polypeptide(L)'
;MFKLVLEKAEEPEIKLPTSSGSWKKQESSRKTSTSALLTMPKPLTVWITTNWKILKEIPDHLTCLLRNVYAGQEATVRTGHGTTDWFQIGKGVCQGCILSPCLFNFYAEYIMRNARLDEAQAGIKIAWRNNNNLRYAGDTTLMAENKEELKSLLMKVKEESEKLGFSDTEN
;
A
#
# COMPACT_ATOMS: atom_id res chain seq x y z
N MET A 1 -5.45 7.82 -6.58
CA MET A 1 -5.64 7.08 -7.85
C MET A 1 -5.09 5.68 -7.69
N PHE A 2 -5.97 4.72 -7.41
CA PHE A 2 -5.64 3.29 -7.52
C PHE A 2 -5.56 2.94 -9.01
N LYS A 3 -4.35 2.91 -9.58
CA LYS A 3 -4.16 2.51 -10.97
C LYS A 3 -4.19 0.99 -11.07
N LEU A 4 -5.30 0.43 -11.52
CA LEU A 4 -5.46 -1.01 -11.70
C LEU A 4 -4.72 -1.47 -12.96
N VAL A 5 -3.53 -2.04 -12.79
CA VAL A 5 -2.85 -2.77 -13.87
C VAL A 5 -3.06 -4.26 -13.59
N LEU A 6 -3.88 -4.90 -14.42
CA LEU A 6 -4.04 -6.36 -14.42
C LEU A 6 -2.88 -6.95 -15.19
N GLU A 7 -1.89 -7.45 -14.47
CA GLU A 7 -0.79 -8.19 -15.04
C GLU A 7 -1.06 -9.69 -14.82
N LYS A 8 -1.11 -10.45 -15.91
CA LYS A 8 -1.13 -11.92 -15.83
C LYS A 8 0.31 -12.34 -15.58
N ALA A 9 0.58 -12.94 -14.42
CA ALA A 9 1.87 -13.57 -14.18
C ALA A 9 1.93 -14.91 -14.95
N GLU A 10 2.84 -15.01 -15.93
CA GLU A 10 3.31 -16.30 -16.45
C GLU A 10 4.62 -16.64 -15.71
N GLU A 11 4.69 -17.81 -15.08
CA GLU A 11 5.93 -18.25 -14.41
C GLU A 11 7.04 -18.49 -15.46
N PRO A 12 8.29 -18.07 -15.21
CA PRO A 12 9.42 -18.46 -16.05
C PRO A 12 9.67 -19.97 -15.90
N GLU A 13 9.94 -20.67 -17.02
CA GLU A 13 10.38 -22.07 -16.98
C GLU A 13 11.74 -22.18 -16.27
N ILE A 14 11.73 -22.45 -14.97
CA ILE A 14 12.94 -22.74 -14.20
C ILE A 14 13.36 -24.18 -14.51
N LYS A 15 14.37 -24.34 -15.37
CA LYS A 15 15.04 -25.63 -15.58
C LYS A 15 15.89 -25.96 -14.35
N LEU A 16 15.33 -26.71 -13.41
CA LEU A 16 16.07 -27.30 -12.31
C LEU A 16 17.01 -28.41 -12.85
N PRO A 17 18.25 -28.53 -12.34
CA PRO A 17 19.14 -29.63 -12.72
C PRO A 17 18.56 -30.96 -12.26
N THR A 18 18.55 -31.92 -13.16
CA THR A 18 18.03 -33.27 -12.98
C THR A 18 18.85 -34.04 -11.94
N SER A 19 18.28 -34.23 -10.73
CA SER A 19 18.75 -35.25 -9.80
C SER A 19 17.79 -36.45 -9.84
N SER A 20 18.36 -37.64 -9.97
CA SER A 20 17.67 -38.93 -10.12
C SER A 20 16.92 -39.32 -8.84
N GLY A 21 15.65 -38.94 -8.75
CA GLY A 21 14.72 -39.43 -7.74
C GLY A 21 13.31 -39.44 -8.33
N SER A 22 12.60 -40.56 -8.19
CA SER A 22 11.25 -40.74 -8.72
C SER A 22 10.25 -39.81 -8.03
N TRP A 23 10.00 -38.64 -8.61
CA TRP A 23 8.84 -37.82 -8.29
C TRP A 23 7.71 -38.24 -9.21
N LYS A 24 6.64 -38.82 -8.66
CA LYS A 24 5.39 -39.00 -9.40
C LYS A 24 4.96 -37.62 -9.90
N LYS A 25 4.90 -37.45 -11.22
CA LYS A 25 4.43 -36.24 -11.89
C LYS A 25 2.97 -36.04 -11.49
N GLN A 26 2.72 -35.19 -10.51
CA GLN A 26 1.39 -34.73 -10.19
C GLN A 26 0.98 -33.79 -11.32
N GLU A 27 -0.08 -34.14 -12.04
CA GLU A 27 -0.66 -33.33 -13.11
C GLU A 27 -1.19 -32.03 -12.50
N SER A 28 -0.33 -31.01 -12.43
CA SER A 28 -0.68 -29.68 -11.96
C SER A 28 -1.56 -29.04 -13.01
N SER A 29 -2.89 -29.02 -12.78
CA SER A 29 -3.79 -28.14 -13.51
C SER A 29 -3.20 -26.74 -13.45
N ARG A 30 -2.90 -26.13 -14.61
CA ARG A 30 -2.34 -24.77 -14.70
C ARG A 30 -3.18 -23.81 -13.86
N LYS A 31 -2.75 -23.50 -12.65
CA LYS A 31 -3.41 -22.53 -11.78
C LYS A 31 -2.95 -21.14 -12.20
N THR A 32 -3.69 -20.51 -13.11
CA THR A 32 -3.44 -19.11 -13.46
C THR A 32 -3.81 -18.22 -12.28
N SER A 33 -2.81 -17.72 -11.56
CA SER A 33 -2.96 -16.68 -10.54
C SER A 33 -3.26 -15.33 -11.19
N THR A 34 -4.14 -14.53 -10.58
CA THR A 34 -4.45 -13.16 -11.04
C THR A 34 -3.93 -12.16 -10.01
N SER A 35 -3.23 -11.13 -10.47
CA SER A 35 -2.69 -10.05 -9.63
C SER A 35 -3.15 -8.68 -10.11
N ALA A 36 -3.28 -7.75 -9.17
CA ALA A 36 -3.44 -6.33 -9.45
C ALA A 36 -2.38 -5.55 -8.69
N LEU A 37 -1.67 -4.68 -9.41
CA LEU A 37 -0.83 -3.68 -8.76
C LEU A 37 -1.72 -2.52 -8.29
N LEU A 38 -1.56 -2.15 -7.02
CA LEU A 38 -2.14 -0.96 -6.43
C LEU A 38 -1.02 -0.03 -5.98
N THR A 39 -0.97 1.14 -6.59
CA THR A 39 -0.22 2.25 -6.02
C THR A 39 -1.13 2.95 -5.03
N MET A 40 -0.79 2.88 -3.74
CA MET A 40 -1.48 3.69 -2.72
C MET A 40 -1.31 5.16 -3.10
N PRO A 41 -2.34 6.01 -2.95
CA PRO A 41 -2.17 7.43 -3.25
C PRO A 41 -1.04 7.96 -2.37
N LYS A 42 -0.10 8.67 -2.99
CA LYS A 42 1.13 9.12 -2.32
C LYS A 42 0.79 9.81 -0.99
N PRO A 43 1.54 9.57 0.10
CA PRO A 43 1.33 10.24 1.38
C PRO A 43 1.37 11.76 1.30
N LEU A 44 1.92 12.31 0.22
CA LEU A 44 1.92 13.74 -0.09
C LEU A 44 0.51 14.35 -0.21
N THR A 45 -0.55 13.55 -0.37
CA THR A 45 -1.94 14.04 -0.34
C THR A 45 -2.66 13.76 0.98
N VAL A 46 -2.01 13.09 1.94
CA VAL A 46 -2.60 12.76 3.24
C VAL A 46 -2.53 13.98 4.14
N TRP A 47 -3.67 14.33 4.71
CA TRP A 47 -3.70 15.23 5.85
C TRP A 47 -3.21 14.47 7.09
N ILE A 48 -1.97 14.71 7.51
CA ILE A 48 -1.51 14.33 8.86
C ILE A 48 -2.48 14.89 9.91
N THR A 49 -3.01 16.08 9.64
CA THR A 49 -3.96 16.84 10.43
C THR A 49 -5.40 16.31 10.41
N THR A 50 -5.81 15.45 9.48
CA THR A 50 -7.20 14.93 9.41
C THR A 50 -7.32 13.53 10.01
N ASN A 51 -6.23 12.74 9.98
CA ASN A 51 -6.25 11.36 10.45
C ASN A 51 -5.65 11.16 11.84
N TRP A 52 -5.94 12.06 12.79
CA TRP A 52 -5.59 11.88 14.20
C TRP A 52 -6.15 10.61 14.82
N LYS A 53 -7.22 10.04 14.22
CA LYS A 53 -7.82 8.78 14.68
C LYS A 53 -6.83 7.62 14.67
N ILE A 54 -5.96 7.56 13.66
CA ILE A 54 -4.92 6.51 13.55
C ILE A 54 -3.84 6.74 14.61
N LEU A 55 -3.51 8.00 14.88
CA LEU A 55 -2.51 8.37 15.88
C LEU A 55 -2.97 8.15 17.32
N LYS A 56 -4.24 7.80 17.56
CA LYS A 56 -4.73 7.39 18.89
C LYS A 56 -4.17 6.05 19.34
N GLU A 57 -3.67 5.22 18.43
CA GLU A 57 -3.00 3.96 18.78
C GLU A 57 -1.51 4.16 19.18
N ILE A 58 -1.01 5.40 19.06
CA ILE A 58 0.36 5.78 19.41
C ILE A 58 0.35 6.51 20.76
N PRO A 59 1.36 6.31 21.64
CA PRO A 59 1.50 7.05 22.88
C PRO A 59 1.38 8.57 22.73
N ASP A 60 0.68 9.22 23.66
CA ASP A 60 0.33 10.64 23.60
C ASP A 60 1.54 11.57 23.40
N HIS A 61 2.68 11.25 24.01
CA HIS A 61 3.90 12.05 23.89
C HIS A 61 4.45 12.06 22.45
N LEU A 62 4.34 10.96 21.71
CA LEU A 62 4.74 10.88 20.30
C LEU A 62 3.72 11.59 19.41
N THR A 63 2.43 11.46 19.71
CA THR A 63 1.37 12.20 19.00
C THR A 63 1.54 13.70 19.18
N CYS A 64 1.94 14.16 20.37
CA CYS A 64 2.28 15.55 20.65
C CYS A 64 3.50 16.00 19.83
N LEU A 65 4.57 15.22 19.81
CA LEU A 65 5.77 15.52 19.01
C LEU A 65 5.43 15.64 17.51
N LEU A 66 4.64 14.71 16.98
CA LEU A 66 4.19 14.74 15.59
C LEU A 66 3.34 15.99 15.28
N ARG A 67 2.43 16.37 16.19
CA ARG A 67 1.68 17.63 16.06
C ARG A 67 2.60 18.82 15.96
N ASN A 68 3.61 18.89 16.81
CA ASN A 68 4.54 20.02 16.84
C ASN A 68 5.43 20.08 15.60
N VAL A 69 5.82 18.93 15.05
CA VAL A 69 6.61 18.87 13.79
C VAL A 69 5.79 19.38 12.60
N TYR A 70 4.50 19.07 12.53
CA TYR A 70 3.65 19.38 11.38
C TYR A 70 2.76 20.62 11.55
N ALA A 71 2.74 21.26 12.72
CA ALA A 71 1.96 22.47 12.96
C ALA A 71 2.61 23.70 12.29
N GLY A 72 1.80 24.51 11.60
CA GLY A 72 2.21 25.81 11.07
C GLY A 72 3.32 25.76 10.02
N GLN A 73 3.44 24.65 9.28
CA GLN A 73 4.48 24.51 8.27
C GLN A 73 4.25 25.43 7.08
N GLU A 74 5.31 26.10 6.66
CA GLU A 74 5.34 26.91 5.45
C GLU A 74 6.38 26.37 4.47
N ALA A 75 6.10 26.52 3.18
CA ALA A 75 7.00 26.20 2.10
C ALA A 75 7.09 27.36 1.11
N THR A 76 8.17 27.35 0.33
CA THR A 76 8.33 28.17 -0.87
C THR A 76 8.91 27.31 -1.98
N VAL A 77 8.64 27.66 -3.23
CA VAL A 77 9.16 26.96 -4.40
C VAL A 77 10.24 27.80 -5.05
N ARG A 78 11.46 27.24 -5.16
CA ARG A 78 12.55 27.83 -5.93
C ARG A 78 12.48 27.37 -7.38
N THR A 79 12.39 28.30 -8.30
CA THR A 79 12.35 28.08 -9.75
C THR A 79 13.55 28.75 -10.43
N GLY A 80 13.74 28.53 -11.74
CA GLY A 80 14.75 29.26 -12.52
C GLY A 80 14.52 30.78 -12.60
N HIS A 81 13.31 31.24 -12.28
CA HIS A 81 12.91 32.65 -12.35
C HIS A 81 12.91 33.36 -10.98
N GLY A 82 13.28 32.65 -9.91
CA GLY A 82 13.25 33.17 -8.54
C GLY A 82 12.53 32.24 -7.55
N THR A 83 12.33 32.74 -6.35
CA THR A 83 11.69 32.03 -5.23
C THR A 83 10.29 32.62 -5.01
N THR A 84 9.28 31.78 -4.83
CA THR A 84 7.91 32.24 -4.56
C THR A 84 7.77 32.79 -3.14
N ASP A 85 6.65 33.45 -2.86
CA ASP A 85 6.28 33.76 -1.48
C ASP A 85 6.07 32.48 -0.66
N TRP A 86 6.17 32.63 0.66
CA TRP A 86 5.86 31.56 1.61
C TRP A 86 4.37 31.26 1.59
N PHE A 87 4.02 29.98 1.61
CA PHE A 87 2.65 29.51 1.72
C PHE A 87 2.55 28.36 2.71
N GLN A 88 1.41 28.26 3.38
CA GLN A 88 1.16 27.21 4.36
C GLN A 88 0.99 25.84 3.68
N ILE A 89 1.61 24.80 4.25
CA ILE A 89 1.49 23.43 3.77
C ILE A 89 0.18 22.85 4.31
N GLY A 90 -0.81 22.72 3.43
CA GLY A 90 -2.12 22.17 3.80
C GLY A 90 -2.19 20.64 3.80
N LYS A 91 -1.34 19.95 3.04
CA LYS A 91 -1.35 18.48 2.90
C LYS A 91 0.05 17.92 2.67
N GLY A 92 0.22 16.66 3.05
CA GLY A 92 1.42 15.90 2.76
C GLY A 92 2.42 15.85 3.91
N VAL A 93 3.44 15.02 3.71
CA VAL A 93 4.57 14.84 4.62
C VAL A 93 5.76 15.65 4.12
N CYS A 94 6.62 16.14 5.02
CA CYS A 94 7.84 16.82 4.62
C CYS A 94 8.75 15.86 3.84
N GLN A 95 9.03 16.18 2.58
CA GLN A 95 9.96 15.41 1.78
C GLN A 95 11.36 15.52 2.39
N GLY A 96 12.04 14.39 2.58
CA GLY A 96 13.36 14.34 3.24
C GLY A 96 13.31 14.30 4.77
N CYS A 97 12.13 14.39 5.40
CA CYS A 97 12.01 14.13 6.83
C CYS A 97 12.13 12.63 7.12
N ILE A 98 12.95 12.29 8.12
CA ILE A 98 13.22 10.90 8.51
C ILE A 98 12.00 10.18 9.07
N LEU A 99 11.01 10.93 9.57
CA LEU A 99 9.75 10.37 10.10
C LEU A 99 8.73 10.10 8.99
N SER A 100 8.85 10.75 7.83
CA SER A 100 7.87 10.62 6.74
C SER A 100 7.71 9.17 6.25
N PRO A 101 8.78 8.36 6.05
CA PRO A 101 8.63 6.95 5.71
C PRO A 101 7.94 6.12 6.81
N CYS A 102 8.28 6.38 8.08
CA CYS A 102 7.69 5.67 9.21
C CYS A 102 6.18 5.94 9.31
N LEU A 103 5.78 7.21 9.17
CA LEU A 103 4.37 7.60 9.16
C LEU A 103 3.64 6.95 8.00
N PHE A 104 4.20 6.97 6.80
CA PHE A 104 3.59 6.33 5.64
C PHE A 104 3.37 4.83 5.87
N ASN A 105 4.38 4.11 6.38
CA ASN A 105 4.25 2.69 6.69
C ASN A 105 3.17 2.43 7.75
N PHE A 106 3.04 3.31 8.75
CA PHE A 106 1.99 3.21 9.76
C PHE A 106 0.58 3.37 9.15
N TYR A 107 0.39 4.34 8.26
CA TYR A 107 -0.87 4.50 7.52
C TYR A 107 -1.19 3.29 6.66
N ALA A 108 -0.22 2.79 5.89
CA ALA A 108 -0.40 1.64 5.03
C ALA A 108 -0.77 0.39 5.87
N GLU A 109 -0.10 0.17 6.99
CA GLU A 109 -0.37 -0.95 7.86
C GLU A 109 -1.76 -0.86 8.52
N TYR A 110 -2.18 0.33 8.96
CA TYR A 110 -3.52 0.54 9.50
C TYR A 110 -4.61 0.17 8.48
N ILE A 111 -4.46 0.58 7.22
CA ILE A 111 -5.43 0.23 6.16
C ILE A 111 -5.47 -1.29 5.97
N MET A 112 -4.31 -1.93 5.89
CA MET A 112 -4.23 -3.36 5.59
C MET A 112 -4.76 -4.23 6.72
N ARG A 113 -4.54 -3.84 7.99
CA ARG A 113 -5.11 -4.51 9.16
C ARG A 113 -6.63 -4.33 9.23
N ASN A 114 -7.13 -3.12 9.02
CA ASN A 114 -8.57 -2.86 9.07
C ASN A 114 -9.32 -3.47 7.88
N ALA A 115 -8.66 -3.64 6.74
CA ALA A 115 -9.18 -4.38 5.59
C ALA A 115 -9.23 -5.90 5.86
N ARG A 116 -8.69 -6.37 6.99
CA ARG A 116 -8.68 -7.78 7.43
C ARG A 116 -8.21 -8.72 6.34
N LEU A 117 -7.14 -8.35 5.66
CA LEU A 117 -6.58 -9.18 4.59
C LEU A 117 -5.98 -10.46 5.16
N ASP A 118 -5.36 -10.42 6.34
CA ASP A 118 -4.78 -11.62 6.96
C ASP A 118 -5.83 -12.68 7.33
N GLU A 119 -7.08 -12.27 7.56
CA GLU A 119 -8.24 -13.15 7.81
C GLU A 119 -8.94 -13.60 6.51
N ALA A 120 -8.59 -12.99 5.36
CA ALA A 120 -9.23 -13.31 4.10
C ALA A 120 -8.81 -14.69 3.61
N GLN A 121 -9.79 -15.49 3.18
CA GLN A 121 -9.55 -16.76 2.48
C GLN A 121 -9.02 -16.56 1.05
N ALA A 122 -9.24 -15.36 0.49
CA ALA A 122 -8.81 -14.94 -0.84
C ALA A 122 -7.31 -14.62 -0.87
N GLY A 123 -6.55 -15.22 -1.80
CA GLY A 123 -5.10 -15.06 -1.91
C GLY A 123 -4.43 -16.26 -2.59
N ILE A 124 -3.10 -16.26 -2.70
CA ILE A 124 -2.32 -17.37 -3.23
C ILE A 124 -1.80 -18.22 -2.07
N LYS A 125 -2.09 -19.53 -2.09
CA LYS A 125 -1.62 -20.46 -1.05
C LYS A 125 -0.16 -20.85 -1.29
N ILE A 126 0.72 -20.45 -0.37
CA ILE A 126 2.14 -20.84 -0.35
C ILE A 126 2.43 -21.45 1.02
N ALA A 127 3.02 -22.65 1.06
CA ALA A 127 3.36 -23.34 2.31
C ALA A 127 2.21 -23.38 3.34
N TRP A 128 0.99 -23.68 2.87
CA TRP A 128 -0.26 -23.74 3.66
C TRP A 128 -0.75 -22.40 4.23
N ARG A 129 -0.12 -21.28 3.88
CA ARG A 129 -0.56 -19.93 4.25
C ARG A 129 -1.09 -19.19 3.05
N ASN A 130 -2.11 -18.37 3.29
CA ASN A 130 -2.66 -17.52 2.26
C ASN A 130 -1.86 -16.22 2.15
N ASN A 131 -1.34 -15.91 0.96
CA ASN A 131 -0.62 -14.67 0.69
C ASN A 131 -1.41 -13.86 -0.32
N ASN A 132 -1.94 -12.72 0.12
CA ASN A 132 -2.80 -11.88 -0.72
C ASN A 132 -2.20 -10.52 -1.06
N ASN A 133 -1.05 -10.17 -0.47
CA ASN A 133 -0.41 -8.90 -0.71
C ASN A 133 1.12 -8.99 -0.68
N LEU A 134 1.77 -8.15 -1.49
CA LEU A 134 3.19 -7.86 -1.45
C LEU A 134 3.34 -6.33 -1.42
N ARG A 135 4.13 -5.80 -0.50
CA ARG A 135 4.24 -4.35 -0.27
C ARG A 135 5.68 -3.89 -0.33
N TYR A 136 5.94 -2.84 -1.10
CA TYR A 136 7.25 -2.20 -1.14
C TYR A 136 7.08 -0.69 -1.27
N ALA A 137 7.55 0.04 -0.25
CA ALA A 137 7.36 1.49 -0.17
C ALA A 137 5.90 1.87 -0.51
N GLY A 138 5.69 2.75 -1.50
CA GLY A 138 4.37 3.22 -1.92
C GLY A 138 3.50 2.20 -2.67
N ASP A 139 4.07 1.07 -3.09
CA ASP A 139 3.41 0.12 -3.99
C ASP A 139 2.96 -1.13 -3.24
N THR A 140 1.76 -1.59 -3.58
CA THR A 140 1.12 -2.78 -3.00
C THR A 140 0.55 -3.63 -4.12
N THR A 141 1.06 -4.85 -4.30
CA THR A 141 0.47 -5.82 -5.22
C THR A 141 -0.50 -6.70 -4.46
N LEU A 142 -1.78 -6.69 -4.85
CA LEU A 142 -2.75 -7.68 -4.38
C LEU A 142 -2.79 -8.89 -5.32
N MET A 143 -2.96 -10.07 -4.74
CA MET A 143 -2.88 -11.34 -5.44
C MET A 143 -4.00 -12.27 -4.98
N ALA A 144 -4.61 -13.01 -5.91
CA ALA A 144 -5.60 -14.03 -5.62
C ALA A 144 -5.63 -15.13 -6.69
N GLU A 145 -6.31 -16.24 -6.39
CA GLU A 145 -6.46 -17.36 -7.34
C GLU A 145 -7.41 -17.02 -8.50
N ASN A 146 -8.36 -16.12 -8.30
CA ASN A 146 -9.31 -15.69 -9.34
C ASN A 146 -9.66 -14.19 -9.24
N LYS A 147 -10.35 -13.69 -10.27
CA LYS A 147 -10.67 -12.27 -10.44
C LYS A 147 -11.68 -11.78 -9.40
N GLU A 148 -12.63 -12.64 -9.02
CA GLU A 148 -13.69 -12.33 -8.06
C GLU A 148 -13.11 -12.12 -6.66
N GLU A 149 -12.20 -12.99 -6.25
CA GLU A 149 -11.43 -12.87 -5.01
C GLU A 149 -10.57 -11.60 -5.01
N LEU A 150 -9.84 -11.35 -6.10
CA LEU A 150 -9.02 -10.14 -6.23
C LEU A 150 -9.87 -8.86 -6.13
N LYS A 151 -11.06 -8.86 -6.75
CA LYS A 151 -12.01 -7.75 -6.66
C LYS A 151 -12.52 -7.56 -5.23
N SER A 152 -12.76 -8.64 -4.49
CA SER A 152 -13.15 -8.57 -3.08
C SER A 152 -12.06 -7.94 -2.21
N LEU A 153 -10.80 -8.37 -2.38
CA LEU A 153 -9.65 -7.79 -1.68
C LEU A 153 -9.50 -6.30 -1.98
N LEU A 154 -9.64 -5.94 -3.26
CA LEU A 154 -9.56 -4.54 -3.71
C LEU A 154 -10.63 -3.67 -3.05
N MET A 155 -11.88 -4.14 -3.01
CA MET A 155 -12.99 -3.38 -2.42
C MET A 155 -12.76 -3.11 -0.94
N LYS A 156 -12.23 -4.09 -0.19
CA LYS A 156 -11.90 -3.91 1.24
C LYS A 156 -10.82 -2.85 1.46
N VAL A 157 -9.72 -2.91 0.69
CA VAL A 157 -8.63 -1.92 0.78
C VAL A 157 -9.13 -0.53 0.39
N LYS A 158 -9.94 -0.44 -0.66
CA LYS A 158 -10.55 0.82 -1.12
C LYS A 158 -11.43 1.43 -0.03
N GLU A 159 -12.36 0.66 0.54
CA GLU A 159 -13.27 1.14 1.58
C GLU A 159 -12.50 1.69 2.81
N GLU A 160 -11.47 0.98 3.27
CA GLU A 160 -10.64 1.45 4.39
C GLU A 160 -9.78 2.66 4.04
N SER A 161 -9.30 2.76 2.81
CA SER A 161 -8.54 3.92 2.35
C SER A 161 -9.43 5.18 2.26
N GLU A 162 -10.67 5.05 1.80
CA GLU A 162 -11.62 6.17 1.69
C GLU A 162 -11.98 6.74 3.07
N LYS A 163 -12.09 5.89 4.10
CA LYS A 163 -12.31 6.32 5.50
C LYS A 163 -11.21 7.26 6.01
N LEU A 164 -10.01 7.18 5.41
CA LEU A 164 -8.86 8.00 5.74
C LEU A 164 -8.65 9.17 4.77
N GLY A 165 -9.63 9.47 3.91
CA GLY A 165 -9.54 10.57 2.96
C GLY A 165 -8.61 10.31 1.77
N PHE A 166 -8.23 9.05 1.53
CA PHE A 166 -7.66 8.63 0.26
C PHE A 166 -8.79 8.43 -0.76
N SER A 167 -9.41 9.52 -1.22
CA SER A 167 -10.43 9.43 -2.27
C SER A 167 -9.80 9.23 -3.65
N ASP A 168 -10.51 8.51 -4.51
CA ASP A 168 -10.29 8.57 -5.95
C ASP A 168 -10.74 9.95 -6.44
N THR A 169 -9.84 10.92 -6.51
CA THR A 169 -10.09 12.12 -7.34
C THR A 169 -9.88 11.72 -8.79
N GLU A 170 -10.96 11.33 -9.46
CA GLU A 170 -11.12 11.48 -10.90
C GLU A 170 -11.20 12.98 -11.22
N ASN A 171 -10.30 13.43 -12.09
CA ASN A 171 -10.50 14.55 -13.01
C ASN A 171 -9.82 14.17 -14.32
#